data_AF-A0A1X7FWC9-F1
#
_entry.id   AF-A0A1X7FWC9-F1
#
_cell.length_a   1.000
_cell.length_b   1.000
_cell.length_c   1.000
_cell.angle_alpha   90.00
_cell.angle_beta   90.00
_cell.angle_gamma   90.00
#
_symmetry.space_group_name_H-M   'P 1'
#
loop_
_entity.id
_entity.type
_entity.pdbx_description
1 polymer ?
#
loop_
_entity_poly.entity_id
_entity_poly.type
_entity_poly.pdbx_seq_one_letter_code
_entity_poly.pdbx_strand_id
1 'polypeptide(L)'
;MSFETFLDDMDAATARVAREEPQEHQKLRTGQLETRPGSKGSYFTTLDIAHGMLRDFTMYIVYPMLVLHRQRKDVEASRAMAAEMFPTVLNYLGYSGFGELKVLGHGFLKVAPTLDVEQFDQALTKFLRYTNLLYGWAYHWFPWDIGDSMRYADGKEADLPPVVDNLQPTDTLLRLRWEPVGIEVRAFLATSGNTGLCEELLSIMPFTCLQTHAMVAGESLMAYTPLVSTAPTPFKEEIRLAPPGRLRFNARTGQKFIVQYGRTTEDILAPVIGSVLAEDVPKLAAVGAAVWESSYRSKEPIWLTVERIL
;
A
#
# COMPACT_ATOMS: atom_id res chain seq x y z
N MET A 1 3.84 -3.46 29.23
CA MET A 1 2.94 -3.66 28.08
C MET A 1 2.79 -5.15 27.96
N SER A 2 1.58 -5.66 28.12
CA SER A 2 1.27 -7.06 27.82
C SER A 2 1.04 -7.22 26.30
N PHE A 3 0.90 -8.46 25.85
CA PHE A 3 0.56 -8.74 24.45
C PHE A 3 -0.80 -8.14 24.08
N GLU A 4 -1.80 -8.26 24.95
CA GLU A 4 -3.15 -7.75 24.74
C GLU A 4 -3.15 -6.22 24.62
N THR A 5 -2.47 -5.52 25.54
CA THR A 5 -2.31 -4.06 25.44
C THR A 5 -1.64 -3.66 24.13
N PHE A 6 -0.63 -4.40 23.68
CA PHE A 6 0.02 -4.14 22.40
C PHE A 6 -0.97 -4.30 21.22
N LEU A 7 -1.80 -5.36 21.22
CA LEU A 7 -2.79 -5.56 20.17
C LEU A 7 -3.84 -4.44 20.15
N ASP A 8 -4.30 -4.00 21.33
CA ASP A 8 -5.26 -2.91 21.47
C ASP A 8 -4.69 -1.59 20.95
N ASP A 9 -3.44 -1.26 21.33
CA ASP A 9 -2.73 -0.07 20.84
C ASP A 9 -2.57 -0.11 19.31
N MET A 10 -2.22 -1.27 18.75
CA MET A 10 -2.09 -1.47 17.31
C MET A 10 -3.43 -1.30 16.57
N ASP A 11 -4.53 -1.83 17.12
CA ASP A 11 -5.85 -1.71 16.51
C ASP A 11 -6.34 -0.26 16.54
N ALA A 12 -6.16 0.43 17.67
CA ALA A 12 -6.50 1.85 17.81
C ALA A 12 -5.71 2.71 16.80
N ALA A 13 -4.40 2.50 16.70
CA ALA A 13 -3.56 3.23 15.77
C ALA A 13 -3.93 2.93 14.30
N THR A 14 -4.15 1.65 13.97
CA THR A 14 -4.58 1.22 12.63
C THR A 14 -5.92 1.83 12.24
N ALA A 15 -6.90 1.84 13.14
CA ALA A 15 -8.23 2.39 12.89
C ALA A 15 -8.19 3.89 12.60
N ARG A 16 -7.27 4.63 13.25
CA ARG A 16 -7.05 6.06 12.99
C ARG A 16 -6.40 6.30 11.63
N VAL A 17 -5.26 5.65 11.36
CA VAL A 17 -4.53 5.85 10.08
C VAL A 17 -5.32 5.36 8.87
N ALA A 18 -6.32 4.51 9.05
CA ALA A 18 -7.24 4.11 7.99
C ALA A 18 -8.17 5.24 7.50
N ARG A 19 -8.31 6.33 8.27
CA ARG A 19 -9.34 7.38 8.03
C ARG A 19 -8.76 8.78 7.90
N GLU A 20 -7.64 9.04 8.56
CA GLU A 20 -7.05 10.38 8.60
C GLU A 20 -5.53 10.31 8.61
N GLU A 21 -4.93 11.38 8.09
CA GLU A 21 -3.50 11.58 8.11
C GLU A 21 -3.01 11.73 9.57
N PRO A 22 -1.95 11.00 9.98
CA PRO A 22 -1.33 11.21 11.28
C PRO A 22 -0.78 12.64 11.44
N GLN A 23 -1.05 13.26 12.59
CA GLN A 23 -0.57 14.62 12.88
C GLN A 23 0.96 14.74 12.80
N GLU A 24 1.70 13.70 13.22
CA GLU A 24 3.17 13.70 13.17
C GLU A 24 3.71 13.69 11.72
N HIS A 25 3.04 12.96 10.83
CA HIS A 25 3.34 12.96 9.41
C HIS A 25 2.99 14.32 8.78
N GLN A 26 1.87 14.93 9.17
CA GLN A 26 1.52 16.29 8.75
C GLN A 26 2.63 17.29 9.11
N LYS A 27 3.13 17.25 10.36
CA LYS A 27 4.23 18.11 10.80
C LYS A 27 5.51 17.89 10.00
N LEU A 28 5.83 16.64 9.65
CA LEU A 28 6.96 16.32 8.78
C LEU A 28 6.82 16.99 7.41
N ARG A 29 5.70 16.76 6.70
CA ARG A 29 5.52 17.27 5.34
C ARG A 29 5.34 18.79 5.25
N THR A 30 4.96 19.46 6.34
CA THR A 30 4.81 20.92 6.41
C THR A 30 6.04 21.62 7.02
N GLY A 31 7.09 20.88 7.38
CA GLY A 31 8.30 21.46 7.99
C GLY A 31 8.10 21.99 9.40
N GLN A 32 7.11 21.46 10.13
CA GLN A 32 6.70 21.88 11.47
C GLN A 32 7.22 20.97 12.59
N LEU A 33 8.08 19.99 12.28
CA LEU A 33 8.73 19.17 13.31
C LEU A 33 9.60 20.02 14.23
N GLU A 34 9.38 19.89 15.53
CA GLU A 34 10.06 20.66 16.57
C GLU A 34 11.56 20.34 16.64
N THR A 35 11.93 19.09 16.34
CA THR A 35 13.32 18.61 16.29
C THR A 35 14.10 19.13 15.09
N ARG A 36 13.42 19.72 14.09
CA ARG A 36 13.98 20.27 12.85
C ARG A 36 15.05 19.37 12.20
N PRO A 37 14.76 18.07 11.98
CA PRO A 37 15.66 17.20 11.25
C PRO A 37 15.89 17.74 9.83
N GLY A 38 17.13 17.69 9.37
CA GLY A 38 17.52 18.13 8.04
C GLY A 38 18.66 19.15 8.03
N SER A 39 19.54 19.02 7.04
CA SER A 39 20.74 19.86 6.95
C SER A 39 20.40 21.25 6.39
N LYS A 40 21.12 22.27 6.86
CA LYS A 40 21.01 23.66 6.38
C LYS A 40 19.57 24.23 6.45
N GLY A 41 18.77 23.76 7.40
CA GLY A 41 17.40 24.25 7.62
C GLY A 41 16.37 23.75 6.61
N SER A 42 16.69 22.76 5.78
CA SER A 42 15.74 22.14 4.84
C SER A 42 15.14 20.86 5.43
N TYR A 43 13.81 20.72 5.36
CA TYR A 43 13.11 19.50 5.77
C TYR A 43 12.87 18.52 4.60
N PHE A 44 13.10 18.94 3.35
CA PHE A 44 12.84 18.12 2.16
C PHE A 44 13.62 16.81 2.17
N THR A 45 14.92 16.85 2.49
CA THR A 45 15.76 15.65 2.53
C THR A 45 15.31 14.69 3.64
N THR A 46 14.81 15.22 4.75
CA THR A 46 14.24 14.37 5.80
C THR A 46 12.94 13.72 5.35
N LEU A 47 12.06 14.47 4.69
CA LEU A 47 10.83 13.94 4.12
C LEU A 47 11.12 12.78 3.16
N ASP A 48 12.01 13.00 2.20
CA ASP A 48 12.41 12.01 1.19
C ASP A 48 12.96 10.73 1.84
N ILE A 49 13.96 10.86 2.71
CA ILE A 49 14.59 9.70 3.34
C ILE A 49 13.59 8.98 4.26
N ALA A 50 12.79 9.71 5.05
CA ALA A 50 11.83 9.09 5.96
C ALA A 50 10.72 8.34 5.20
N HIS A 51 10.22 8.89 4.09
CA HIS A 51 9.23 8.21 3.25
C HIS A 51 9.82 6.97 2.57
N GLY A 52 11.03 7.08 2.01
CA GLY A 52 11.74 5.94 1.41
C GLY A 52 12.04 4.84 2.42
N MET A 53 12.49 5.21 3.62
CA MET A 53 12.80 4.24 4.68
C MET A 53 11.52 3.58 5.24
N LEU A 54 10.42 4.32 5.36
CA LEU A 54 9.12 3.74 5.73
C LEU A 54 8.66 2.72 4.69
N ARG A 55 8.74 3.04 3.40
CA ARG A 55 8.45 2.09 2.30
C ARG A 55 9.25 0.81 2.48
N ASP A 56 10.56 0.95 2.65
CA ASP A 56 11.47 -0.18 2.64
C ASP A 56 11.31 -1.02 3.91
N PHE A 57 11.03 -0.38 5.04
CA PHE A 57 10.69 -1.07 6.27
C PHE A 57 9.43 -1.92 6.11
N THR A 58 8.34 -1.34 5.62
CA THR A 58 7.07 -2.05 5.43
C THR A 58 7.20 -3.19 4.42
N MET A 59 7.75 -2.90 3.24
CA MET A 59 7.66 -3.80 2.07
C MET A 59 8.82 -4.79 1.96
N TYR A 60 10.01 -4.41 2.44
CA TYR A 60 11.22 -5.20 2.28
C TYR A 60 11.80 -5.73 3.60
N ILE A 61 11.26 -5.34 4.75
CA ILE A 61 11.62 -5.89 6.06
C ILE A 61 10.43 -6.60 6.71
N VAL A 62 9.36 -5.88 7.03
CA VAL A 62 8.22 -6.40 7.79
C VAL A 62 7.45 -7.46 6.98
N TYR A 63 7.10 -7.19 5.73
CA TYR A 63 6.37 -8.15 4.90
C TYR A 63 7.14 -9.45 4.63
N PRO A 64 8.41 -9.43 4.16
CA PRO A 64 9.17 -10.66 3.95
C PRO A 64 9.38 -11.44 5.25
N MET A 65 9.57 -10.76 6.38
CA MET A 65 9.63 -11.40 7.69
C MET A 65 8.35 -12.17 8.01
N LEU A 66 7.17 -11.58 7.78
CA LEU A 66 5.89 -12.26 7.99
C LEU A 66 5.75 -13.50 7.09
N VAL A 67 6.14 -13.39 5.81
CA VAL A 67 6.14 -14.53 4.88
C VAL A 67 7.04 -15.65 5.39
N LEU A 68 8.28 -15.33 5.77
CA LEU A 68 9.25 -16.31 6.27
C LEU A 68 8.81 -16.93 7.59
N HIS A 69 8.25 -16.13 8.50
CA HIS A 69 7.68 -16.60 9.76
C HIS A 69 6.59 -17.65 9.52
N ARG A 70 5.62 -17.37 8.64
CA ARG A 70 4.53 -18.29 8.27
C ARG A 70 5.02 -19.57 7.62
N GLN A 71 6.04 -19.48 6.76
CA GLN A 71 6.60 -20.63 6.06
C GLN A 71 7.44 -21.54 6.96
N ARG A 72 8.25 -20.95 7.85
CA ARG A 72 9.22 -21.69 8.66
C ARG A 72 8.68 -22.07 10.03
N LYS A 73 7.75 -21.28 10.57
CA LYS A 73 7.21 -21.38 11.94
C LYS A 73 8.31 -21.43 13.01
N ASP A 74 9.44 -20.80 12.72
CA ASP A 74 10.59 -20.67 13.61
C ASP A 74 10.52 -19.30 14.30
N VAL A 75 9.91 -19.28 15.48
CA VAL A 75 9.71 -18.04 16.24
C VAL A 75 11.02 -17.47 16.77
N GLU A 76 12.01 -18.31 17.09
CA GLU A 76 13.31 -17.82 17.59
C GLU A 76 14.06 -17.08 16.48
N ALA A 77 14.11 -17.63 15.27
CA ALA A 77 14.68 -16.93 14.12
C ALA A 77 13.91 -15.63 13.81
N SER A 78 12.58 -15.66 13.93
CA SER A 78 11.74 -14.48 13.68
C SER A 78 11.99 -13.36 14.68
N ARG A 79 12.11 -13.70 15.98
CA ARG A 79 12.47 -12.77 17.06
C ARG A 79 13.86 -12.19 16.87
N ALA A 80 14.84 -13.03 16.53
CA ALA A 80 16.22 -12.57 16.28
C ALA A 80 16.27 -11.57 15.13
N MET A 81 15.55 -11.84 14.03
CA MET A 81 15.48 -10.94 12.88
C MET A 81 14.81 -9.60 13.24
N ALA A 82 13.71 -9.62 14.01
CA ALA A 82 13.08 -8.41 14.49
C ALA A 82 14.02 -7.57 15.39
N ALA A 83 14.67 -8.23 16.35
CA ALA A 83 15.60 -7.59 17.28
C ALA A 83 16.79 -6.94 16.56
N GLU A 84 17.26 -7.53 15.46
CA GLU A 84 18.36 -6.98 14.67
C GLU A 84 17.90 -5.84 13.74
N MET A 85 16.83 -6.05 12.97
CA MET A 85 16.49 -5.15 11.87
C MET A 85 15.66 -3.94 12.28
N PHE A 86 14.79 -4.05 13.29
CA PHE A 86 13.82 -3.00 13.59
C PHE A 86 14.41 -1.79 14.33
N PRO A 87 15.29 -1.93 15.35
CA PRO A 87 15.64 -0.81 16.23
C PRO A 87 16.20 0.40 15.48
N THR A 88 17.13 0.19 14.55
CA THR A 88 17.76 1.29 13.80
C THR A 88 16.75 2.03 12.93
N VAL A 89 15.89 1.28 12.24
CA VAL A 89 14.85 1.84 11.36
C VAL A 89 13.82 2.62 12.17
N LEU A 90 13.30 2.04 13.26
CA LEU A 90 12.33 2.68 14.15
C LEU A 90 12.89 3.95 14.81
N ASN A 91 14.15 3.92 15.23
CA ASN A 91 14.78 5.08 15.85
C ASN A 91 14.95 6.23 14.87
N TYR A 92 15.36 5.94 13.62
CA TYR A 92 15.48 6.95 12.58
C TYR A 92 14.12 7.52 12.17
N LEU A 93 13.13 6.66 11.90
CA LEU A 93 11.79 7.09 11.52
C LEU A 93 11.15 7.92 12.63
N GLY A 94 11.30 7.53 13.89
CA GLY A 94 10.83 8.31 15.04
C GLY A 94 11.52 9.65 15.21
N TYR A 95 12.84 9.74 14.96
CA TYR A 95 13.55 11.02 14.91
C TYR A 95 13.03 11.92 13.77
N SER A 96 12.63 11.30 12.66
CA SER A 96 12.24 11.95 11.41
C SER A 96 10.73 12.21 11.29
N GLY A 97 9.95 12.10 12.38
CA GLY A 97 8.53 12.48 12.38
C GLY A 97 7.52 11.34 12.42
N PHE A 98 7.96 10.09 12.63
CA PHE A 98 7.09 8.92 12.87
C PHE A 98 7.23 8.41 14.31
N GLY A 99 6.97 9.29 15.28
CA GLY A 99 7.14 9.03 16.71
C GLY A 99 6.22 7.92 17.23
N GLU A 100 4.97 7.89 16.78
CA GLU A 100 4.03 6.82 17.13
C GLU A 100 4.49 5.46 16.58
N LEU A 101 4.93 5.40 15.32
CA LEU A 101 5.52 4.18 14.75
C LEU A 101 6.71 3.70 15.59
N LYS A 102 7.56 4.61 16.05
CA LYS A 102 8.68 4.26 16.95
C LYS A 102 8.16 3.66 18.25
N VAL A 103 7.17 4.27 18.90
CA VAL A 103 6.59 3.76 20.16
C VAL A 103 5.98 2.37 19.96
N LEU A 104 5.13 2.20 18.94
CA LEU A 104 4.48 0.93 18.62
C LEU A 104 5.49 -0.15 18.25
N GLY A 105 6.49 0.18 17.43
CA GLY A 105 7.55 -0.75 17.03
C GLY A 105 8.44 -1.18 18.20
N HIS A 106 8.78 -0.28 19.12
CA HIS A 106 9.48 -0.65 20.36
C HIS A 106 8.56 -1.42 21.33
N GLY A 107 7.25 -1.17 21.30
CA GLY A 107 6.23 -1.99 21.96
C GLY A 107 6.26 -3.44 21.46
N PHE A 108 6.27 -3.63 20.14
CA PHE A 108 6.44 -4.93 19.49
C PHE A 108 7.73 -5.61 19.95
N LEU A 109 8.87 -4.93 19.89
CA LEU A 109 10.17 -5.48 20.32
C LEU A 109 10.21 -5.87 21.80
N LYS A 110 9.44 -5.19 22.65
CA LYS A 110 9.33 -5.51 24.07
C LYS A 110 8.55 -6.79 24.33
N VAL A 111 7.48 -7.03 23.58
CA VAL A 111 6.64 -8.23 23.76
C VAL A 111 7.18 -9.44 22.97
N ALA A 112 7.83 -9.21 21.82
CA ALA A 112 8.31 -10.25 20.91
C ALA A 112 9.07 -11.42 21.58
N PRO A 113 9.98 -11.22 22.55
CA PRO A 113 10.70 -12.31 23.21
C PRO A 113 9.80 -13.31 23.94
N THR A 114 8.56 -12.94 24.29
CA THR A 114 7.63 -13.81 25.02
C THR A 114 6.53 -14.41 24.14
N LEU A 115 6.39 -13.98 22.89
CA LEU A 115 5.28 -14.38 22.02
C LEU A 115 5.51 -15.76 21.40
N ASP A 116 4.57 -16.69 21.53
CA ASP A 116 4.63 -17.93 20.76
C ASP A 116 4.49 -17.69 19.24
N VAL A 117 4.52 -18.76 18.44
CA VAL A 117 4.40 -18.69 16.98
C VAL A 117 3.13 -17.94 16.54
N GLU A 118 1.98 -18.22 17.15
CA GLU A 118 0.69 -17.65 16.73
C GLU A 118 0.58 -16.19 17.17
N GLN A 119 1.02 -15.89 18.39
CA GLN A 119 1.07 -14.54 18.93
C GLN A 119 2.01 -13.64 18.14
N PHE A 120 3.18 -14.15 17.73
CA PHE A 120 4.13 -13.40 16.90
C PHE A 120 3.54 -13.11 15.51
N ASP A 121 2.88 -14.09 14.87
CA ASP A 121 2.18 -13.87 13.60
C ASP A 121 1.12 -12.78 13.74
N GLN A 122 0.28 -12.86 14.78
CA GLN A 122 -0.79 -11.89 15.04
C GLN A 122 -0.22 -10.49 15.26
N ALA A 123 0.83 -10.36 16.07
CA ALA A 123 1.50 -9.09 16.33
C ALA A 123 2.10 -8.48 15.05
N LEU A 124 2.84 -9.28 14.29
CA LEU A 124 3.52 -8.84 13.07
C LEU A 124 2.52 -8.50 11.96
N THR A 125 1.40 -9.23 11.88
CA THR A 125 0.29 -8.95 10.96
C THR A 125 -0.33 -7.59 11.25
N LYS A 126 -0.65 -7.28 12.52
CA LYS A 126 -1.18 -5.95 12.90
C LYS A 126 -0.15 -4.85 12.62
N PHE A 127 1.11 -5.10 12.94
CA PHE A 127 2.20 -4.16 12.68
C PHE A 127 2.37 -3.85 11.19
N LEU A 128 2.34 -4.88 10.34
CA LEU A 128 2.37 -4.72 8.89
C LEU A 128 1.17 -3.93 8.38
N ARG A 129 -0.04 -4.23 8.86
CA ARG A 129 -1.26 -3.49 8.49
C ARG A 129 -1.13 -2.00 8.79
N TYR A 130 -0.70 -1.66 10.01
CA TYR A 130 -0.49 -0.25 10.41
C TYR A 130 0.53 0.45 9.51
N THR A 131 1.71 -0.12 9.36
CA THR A 131 2.78 0.51 8.56
C THR A 131 2.41 0.63 7.09
N ASN A 132 1.62 -0.31 6.57
CA ASN A 132 1.11 -0.27 5.20
C ASN A 132 0.16 0.91 4.95
N LEU A 133 -0.80 1.11 5.85
CA LEU A 133 -1.73 2.23 5.77
C LEU A 133 -1.03 3.57 6.02
N LEU A 134 -0.10 3.61 6.98
CA LEU A 134 0.75 4.78 7.25
C LEU A 134 1.55 5.18 5.99
N TYR A 135 2.11 4.21 5.28
CA TYR A 135 2.82 4.50 4.03
C TYR A 135 1.91 5.02 2.92
N GLY A 136 0.62 4.67 2.91
CA GLY A 136 -0.35 5.28 1.99
C GLY A 136 -0.41 6.81 2.12
N TRP A 137 -0.36 7.34 3.35
CA TRP A 137 -0.29 8.78 3.59
C TRP A 137 1.04 9.38 3.15
N ALA A 138 2.15 8.71 3.45
CA ALA A 138 3.48 9.14 3.03
C ALA A 138 3.57 9.23 1.49
N TYR A 139 3.01 8.25 0.80
CA TYR A 139 2.97 8.23 -0.65
C TYR A 139 2.10 9.35 -1.23
N HIS A 140 0.88 9.53 -0.72
CA HIS A 140 -0.07 10.56 -1.18
C HIS A 140 0.51 11.98 -1.06
N TRP A 141 1.12 12.28 0.08
CA TRP A 141 1.60 13.62 0.41
C TRP A 141 3.00 13.95 -0.07
N PHE A 142 3.73 12.98 -0.63
CA PHE A 142 5.03 13.28 -1.23
C PHE A 142 4.85 14.33 -2.35
N PRO A 143 5.74 15.34 -2.47
CA PRO A 143 5.63 16.41 -3.45
C PRO A 143 6.05 15.92 -4.85
N TRP A 144 5.25 15.05 -5.46
CA TRP A 144 5.52 14.44 -6.77
C TRP A 144 5.66 15.46 -7.91
N ASP A 145 5.11 16.66 -7.75
CA ASP A 145 5.28 17.78 -8.67
C ASP A 145 6.73 18.28 -8.76
N ILE A 146 7.62 17.87 -7.85
CA ILE A 146 9.07 18.04 -8.04
C ILE A 146 9.55 17.40 -9.36
N GLY A 147 8.84 16.38 -9.87
CA GLY A 147 9.11 15.75 -11.16
C GLY A 147 8.99 16.70 -12.36
N ASP A 148 8.28 17.83 -12.23
CA ASP A 148 8.23 18.88 -13.26
C ASP A 148 9.62 19.45 -13.56
N SER A 149 10.54 19.43 -12.58
CA SER A 149 11.92 19.87 -12.74
C SER A 149 12.86 18.79 -13.30
N MET A 150 12.38 17.56 -13.46
CA MET A 150 13.19 16.37 -13.79
C MET A 150 12.64 15.61 -15.01
N ARG A 151 12.11 16.33 -16.00
CA ARG A 151 11.60 15.74 -17.24
C ARG A 151 12.74 15.22 -18.11
N TYR A 152 12.51 14.12 -18.83
CA TYR A 152 13.43 13.65 -19.87
C TYR A 152 13.60 14.72 -20.95
N ALA A 153 14.83 14.91 -21.42
CA ALA A 153 15.19 16.02 -22.30
C ALA A 153 14.45 16.01 -23.66
N ASP A 154 14.07 14.84 -24.15
CA ASP A 154 13.34 14.68 -25.41
C ASP A 154 11.81 14.60 -25.23
N GLY A 155 11.34 14.55 -23.98
CA GLY A 155 9.92 14.45 -23.64
C GLY A 155 9.22 13.19 -24.16
N LYS A 156 9.97 12.17 -24.59
CA LYS A 156 9.39 10.98 -25.21
C LYS A 156 8.96 9.96 -24.17
N GLU A 157 7.82 9.33 -24.43
CA GLU A 157 7.39 8.13 -23.73
C GLU A 157 7.91 6.88 -24.45
N ALA A 158 7.98 5.76 -23.72
CA ALA A 158 8.43 4.50 -24.29
C ALA A 158 7.37 3.91 -25.24
N ASP A 159 7.82 3.31 -26.35
CA ASP A 159 6.95 2.48 -27.18
C ASP A 159 6.54 1.23 -26.41
N LEU A 160 5.23 1.00 -26.30
CA LEU A 160 4.69 -0.09 -25.48
C LEU A 160 4.16 -1.24 -26.35
N PRO A 161 4.43 -2.51 -25.97
CA PRO A 161 3.95 -3.69 -26.68
C PRO A 161 2.41 -3.78 -26.69
N PRO A 162 1.80 -4.45 -27.68
CA PRO A 162 0.34 -4.58 -27.74
C PRO A 162 -0.23 -5.23 -26.47
N VAL A 163 -1.46 -4.86 -26.13
CA VAL A 163 -2.18 -5.48 -25.01
C VAL A 163 -2.53 -6.93 -25.32
N VAL A 164 -2.58 -7.75 -24.27
CA VAL A 164 -2.97 -9.15 -24.27
C VAL A 164 -4.06 -9.31 -23.23
N ASP A 165 -5.26 -9.69 -23.66
CA ASP A 165 -6.38 -9.95 -22.75
C ASP A 165 -6.88 -11.39 -22.87
N ASN A 166 -6.60 -12.17 -21.83
CA ASN A 166 -6.98 -13.58 -21.75
C ASN A 166 -7.93 -13.85 -20.56
N LEU A 167 -8.37 -12.81 -19.84
CA LEU A 167 -9.13 -12.99 -18.62
C LEU A 167 -10.62 -13.11 -18.93
N GLN A 168 -11.25 -14.17 -18.42
CA GLN A 168 -12.68 -14.39 -18.62
C GLN A 168 -13.48 -13.86 -17.43
N PRO A 169 -14.63 -13.20 -17.68
CA PRO A 169 -15.55 -12.78 -16.62
C PRO A 169 -16.02 -13.95 -15.74
N THR A 170 -16.38 -13.63 -14.50
CA THR A 170 -16.93 -14.57 -13.52
C THR A 170 -18.16 -13.97 -12.83
N ASP A 171 -18.94 -14.81 -12.14
CA ASP A 171 -20.14 -14.36 -11.41
C ASP A 171 -19.84 -13.65 -10.07
N THR A 172 -18.60 -13.70 -9.58
CA THR A 172 -18.23 -12.94 -8.37
C THR A 172 -17.98 -11.48 -8.74
N LEU A 173 -18.97 -10.62 -8.48
CA LEU A 173 -18.92 -9.21 -8.83
C LEU A 173 -18.57 -8.31 -7.63
N LEU A 174 -17.81 -7.26 -7.93
CA LEU A 174 -17.40 -6.20 -7.04
C LEU A 174 -17.96 -4.87 -7.52
N ARG A 175 -18.23 -3.97 -6.56
CA ARG A 175 -18.47 -2.55 -6.77
C ARG A 175 -17.25 -1.78 -6.26
N LEU A 176 -16.72 -0.90 -7.10
CA LEU A 176 -15.66 0.04 -6.74
C LEU A 176 -16.22 1.46 -6.88
N ARG A 177 -16.18 2.24 -5.80
CA ARG A 177 -16.68 3.63 -5.77
C ARG A 177 -15.59 4.58 -5.30
N TRP A 178 -15.42 5.69 -6.02
CA TRP A 178 -14.47 6.75 -5.67
C TRP A 178 -15.19 8.01 -5.23
N GLU A 179 -14.93 8.44 -3.99
CA GLU A 179 -15.45 9.68 -3.41
C GLU A 179 -14.31 10.67 -3.15
N PRO A 180 -14.49 11.99 -3.38
CA PRO A 180 -15.73 12.66 -3.81
C PRO A 180 -15.95 12.67 -5.34
N VAL A 181 -15.22 11.86 -6.11
CA VAL A 181 -15.30 11.83 -7.58
C VAL A 181 -16.71 11.46 -8.07
N GLY A 182 -17.48 10.70 -7.29
CA GLY A 182 -18.86 10.32 -7.60
C GLY A 182 -18.96 9.28 -8.73
N ILE A 183 -17.88 8.53 -8.98
CA ILE A 183 -17.83 7.48 -10.01
C ILE A 183 -17.86 6.11 -9.37
N GLU A 184 -18.66 5.21 -9.95
CA GLU A 184 -18.76 3.80 -9.60
C GLU A 184 -18.57 2.92 -10.85
N VAL A 185 -17.83 1.82 -10.66
CA VAL A 185 -17.66 0.75 -11.66
C VAL A 185 -17.94 -0.61 -11.03
N ARG A 186 -18.35 -1.55 -11.88
CA ARG A 186 -18.44 -2.97 -11.53
C ARG A 186 -17.23 -3.72 -12.07
N ALA A 187 -16.78 -4.72 -11.32
CA ALA A 187 -15.69 -5.59 -11.71
C ALA A 187 -16.00 -7.04 -11.37
N PHE A 188 -15.36 -7.99 -12.05
CA PHE A 188 -15.42 -9.40 -11.67
C PHE A 188 -14.11 -9.84 -11.02
N LEU A 189 -14.19 -10.83 -10.12
CA LEU A 189 -13.05 -11.46 -9.44
C LEU A 189 -12.65 -12.76 -10.14
N ALA A 190 -11.43 -12.84 -10.66
CA ALA A 190 -10.88 -14.05 -11.26
C ALA A 190 -10.41 -15.05 -10.18
N THR A 191 -11.38 -15.73 -9.55
CA THR A 191 -11.14 -16.58 -8.37
C THR A 191 -10.29 -17.82 -8.64
N SER A 192 -10.18 -18.30 -9.88
CA SER A 192 -9.45 -19.54 -10.21
C SER A 192 -7.92 -19.39 -10.25
N GLY A 193 -7.39 -18.19 -10.49
CA GLY A 193 -5.95 -17.97 -10.65
C GLY A 193 -5.21 -17.70 -9.34
N ASN A 194 -5.87 -17.04 -8.38
CA ASN A 194 -5.28 -16.64 -7.09
C ASN A 194 -6.32 -16.83 -5.96
N THR A 195 -6.91 -18.02 -5.84
CA THR A 195 -8.09 -18.30 -5.01
C THR A 195 -7.96 -17.83 -3.56
N GLY A 196 -6.88 -18.21 -2.85
CA GLY A 196 -6.71 -17.82 -1.45
C GLY A 196 -6.63 -16.31 -1.25
N LEU A 197 -5.98 -15.58 -2.17
CA LEU A 197 -5.94 -14.12 -2.13
C LEU A 197 -7.33 -13.49 -2.38
N CYS A 198 -8.08 -14.04 -3.33
CA CYS A 198 -9.44 -13.59 -3.63
C CYS A 198 -10.40 -13.85 -2.46
N GLU A 199 -10.28 -15.00 -1.79
CA GLU A 199 -11.06 -15.34 -0.58
C GLU A 199 -10.72 -14.41 0.60
N GLU A 200 -9.43 -14.17 0.85
CA GLU A 200 -8.98 -13.21 1.86
C GLU A 200 -9.50 -11.80 1.57
N LEU A 201 -9.46 -11.35 0.31
CA LEU A 201 -9.99 -10.06 -0.09
C LEU A 201 -11.50 -9.97 0.14
N LEU A 202 -12.26 -11.01 -0.24
CA LEU A 202 -13.70 -11.07 0.00
C LEU A 202 -14.05 -11.05 1.50
N SER A 203 -13.22 -11.66 2.36
CA SER A 203 -13.46 -11.74 3.80
C SER A 203 -13.40 -10.40 4.53
N ILE A 204 -12.72 -9.41 3.94
CA ILE A 204 -12.58 -8.07 4.53
C ILE A 204 -13.51 -7.03 3.90
N MET A 205 -14.34 -7.42 2.92
CA MET A 205 -15.29 -6.50 2.29
C MET A 205 -16.51 -6.26 3.18
N PRO A 206 -17.09 -5.04 3.19
CA PRO A 206 -16.60 -3.86 2.48
C PRO A 206 -15.40 -3.20 3.17
N PHE A 207 -14.50 -2.60 2.39
CA PHE A 207 -13.42 -1.76 2.93
C PHE A 207 -13.27 -0.46 2.15
N THR A 208 -12.77 0.57 2.83
CA THR A 208 -12.44 1.87 2.26
C THR A 208 -10.96 2.17 2.51
N CYS A 209 -10.29 2.76 1.51
CA CYS A 209 -8.88 3.11 1.59
C CYS A 209 -8.57 4.38 0.79
N LEU A 210 -7.48 5.06 1.18
CA LEU A 210 -6.97 6.22 0.46
C LEU A 210 -6.49 5.78 -0.93
N GLN A 211 -7.05 6.39 -1.96
CA GLN A 211 -6.71 6.16 -3.35
C GLN A 211 -5.52 7.05 -3.75
N THR A 212 -4.51 6.46 -4.39
CA THR A 212 -3.35 7.18 -4.93
C THR A 212 -3.09 6.79 -6.40
N HIS A 213 -2.29 7.59 -7.10
CA HIS A 213 -1.86 7.31 -8.48
C HIS A 213 -0.45 6.70 -8.52
N ALA A 214 -0.20 5.76 -9.43
CA ALA A 214 1.16 5.32 -9.71
C ALA A 214 2.00 6.43 -10.34
N MET A 215 3.04 6.88 -9.64
CA MET A 215 3.94 7.94 -10.13
C MET A 215 5.07 7.44 -11.04
N VAL A 216 5.12 6.13 -11.29
CA VAL A 216 6.18 5.47 -12.09
C VAL A 216 5.60 4.60 -13.19
N ALA A 217 4.63 3.75 -12.86
CA ALA A 217 4.16 2.70 -13.77
C ALA A 217 3.30 3.19 -14.95
N GLY A 218 2.85 4.46 -14.96
CA GLY A 218 1.93 4.99 -15.95
C GLY A 218 0.48 5.04 -15.45
N GLU A 219 -0.49 4.77 -16.33
CA GLU A 219 -1.93 4.93 -16.09
C GLU A 219 -2.50 3.82 -15.17
N SER A 220 -2.14 3.89 -13.90
CA SER A 220 -2.51 2.93 -12.87
C SER A 220 -2.87 3.61 -11.54
N LEU A 221 -3.99 3.17 -10.97
CA LEU A 221 -4.49 3.56 -9.66
C LEU A 221 -4.03 2.54 -8.63
N MET A 222 -3.54 2.96 -7.46
CA MET A 222 -3.17 2.07 -6.36
C MET A 222 -3.71 2.56 -5.01
N ALA A 223 -4.20 1.64 -4.19
CA ALA A 223 -4.67 1.95 -2.84
C ALA A 223 -4.10 0.93 -1.84
N TYR A 224 -3.56 1.44 -0.73
CA TYR A 224 -3.00 0.62 0.34
C TYR A 224 -4.14 0.08 1.19
N THR A 225 -4.34 -1.24 1.18
CA THR A 225 -5.52 -1.86 1.77
C THR A 225 -5.31 -2.23 3.25
N PRO A 226 -6.40 -2.41 4.01
CA PRO A 226 -6.32 -3.02 5.35
C PRO A 226 -6.07 -4.54 5.32
N LEU A 227 -6.09 -5.17 4.14
CA LEU A 227 -5.77 -6.59 3.99
C LEU A 227 -4.28 -6.83 4.26
N VAL A 228 -3.97 -7.91 4.97
CA VAL A 228 -2.61 -8.45 5.04
C VAL A 228 -2.64 -9.87 4.52
N SER A 229 -2.28 -10.01 3.25
CA SER A 229 -2.20 -11.29 2.57
C SER A 229 -0.75 -11.76 2.46
N THR A 230 -0.54 -13.05 2.70
CA THR A 230 0.67 -13.77 2.27
C THR A 230 0.31 -14.96 1.37
N ALA A 231 -0.90 -14.97 0.81
CA ALA A 231 -1.37 -16.05 -0.03
C ALA A 231 -0.46 -16.24 -1.26
N PRO A 232 -0.19 -17.49 -1.68
CA PRO A 232 0.50 -17.75 -2.93
C PRO A 232 -0.23 -17.12 -4.12
N THR A 233 0.53 -16.58 -5.06
CA THR A 233 -0.01 -15.90 -6.25
C THR A 233 0.55 -16.51 -7.54
N PRO A 234 0.14 -17.74 -7.92
CA PRO A 234 0.69 -18.41 -9.10
C PRO A 234 0.24 -17.75 -10.42
N PHE A 235 -0.92 -17.09 -10.45
CA PHE A 235 -1.40 -16.42 -11.65
C PHE A 235 -0.97 -14.95 -11.69
N LYS A 236 -0.08 -14.62 -12.61
CA LYS A 236 0.47 -13.27 -12.80
C LYS A 236 0.50 -12.91 -14.27
N GLU A 237 0.44 -11.62 -14.53
CA GLU A 237 0.62 -11.04 -15.86
C GLU A 237 1.64 -9.92 -15.80
N GLU A 238 2.33 -9.71 -16.92
CA GLU A 238 3.18 -8.54 -17.12
C GLU A 238 2.32 -7.27 -17.17
N ILE A 239 2.69 -6.26 -16.38
CA ILE A 239 1.82 -5.10 -16.16
C ILE A 239 1.50 -4.36 -17.46
N ARG A 240 2.53 -4.02 -18.26
CA ARG A 240 2.39 -3.30 -19.54
C ARG A 240 1.62 -4.02 -20.64
N LEU A 241 1.42 -5.34 -20.50
CA LEU A 241 0.65 -6.14 -21.46
C LEU A 241 -0.84 -6.18 -21.13
N ALA A 242 -1.28 -5.85 -19.93
CA ALA A 242 -2.70 -5.97 -19.60
C ALA A 242 -3.55 -4.84 -20.19
N PRO A 243 -4.84 -5.10 -20.45
CA PRO A 243 -5.77 -4.06 -20.88
C PRO A 243 -6.17 -3.11 -19.72
N PRO A 244 -6.71 -1.92 -20.04
CA PRO A 244 -7.47 -1.12 -19.09
C PRO A 244 -8.59 -1.93 -18.42
N GLY A 245 -8.85 -1.62 -17.15
CA GLY A 245 -9.78 -2.36 -16.28
C GLY A 245 -9.12 -3.45 -15.44
N ARG A 246 -7.90 -3.89 -15.76
CA ARG A 246 -7.25 -4.98 -15.04
C ARG A 246 -7.11 -4.68 -13.55
N LEU A 247 -7.61 -5.60 -12.72
CA LEU A 247 -7.47 -5.58 -11.28
C LEU A 247 -6.30 -6.46 -10.82
N ARG A 248 -5.47 -5.90 -9.94
CA ARG A 248 -4.33 -6.61 -9.35
C ARG A 248 -4.29 -6.39 -7.85
N PHE A 249 -3.66 -7.33 -7.15
CA PHE A 249 -3.33 -7.15 -5.74
C PHE A 249 -1.87 -7.49 -5.50
N ASN A 250 -1.10 -6.53 -5.00
CA ASN A 250 0.32 -6.71 -4.75
C ASN A 250 0.60 -6.74 -3.25
N ALA A 251 0.65 -7.94 -2.68
CA ALA A 251 1.01 -8.16 -1.27
C ALA A 251 2.43 -7.67 -0.94
N ARG A 252 3.38 -7.87 -1.87
CA ARG A 252 4.81 -7.64 -1.64
C ARG A 252 5.20 -6.17 -1.61
N THR A 253 4.58 -5.34 -2.44
CA THR A 253 4.93 -3.90 -2.53
C THR A 253 3.90 -2.99 -1.90
N GLY A 254 3.24 -3.46 -0.83
CA GLY A 254 2.37 -2.64 0.02
C GLY A 254 0.90 -3.07 0.10
N GLN A 255 0.59 -4.37 0.05
CA GLN A 255 -0.79 -4.88 0.17
C GLN A 255 -1.80 -4.06 -0.65
N LYS A 256 -1.42 -3.77 -1.90
CA LYS A 256 -2.09 -2.76 -2.72
C LYS A 256 -3.18 -3.38 -3.57
N PHE A 257 -4.37 -2.79 -3.55
CA PHE A 257 -5.38 -3.02 -4.58
C PHE A 257 -5.13 -2.03 -5.73
N ILE A 258 -5.09 -2.55 -6.96
CA ILE A 258 -4.64 -1.80 -8.13
C ILE A 258 -5.67 -1.92 -9.25
N VAL A 259 -6.02 -0.78 -9.85
CA VAL A 259 -6.85 -0.69 -11.05
C VAL A 259 -6.03 -0.03 -12.15
N GLN A 260 -5.74 -0.76 -13.22
CA GLN A 260 -5.12 -0.17 -14.40
C GLN A 260 -6.21 0.51 -15.24
N TYR A 261 -6.06 1.79 -15.56
CA TYR A 261 -7.05 2.52 -16.36
C TYR A 261 -6.56 2.86 -17.78
N GLY A 262 -5.29 2.59 -18.06
CA GLY A 262 -4.68 2.86 -19.36
C GLY A 262 -3.41 2.04 -19.58
N ARG A 263 -2.45 2.64 -20.29
CA ARG A 263 -1.15 2.06 -20.64
C ARG A 263 -0.15 2.24 -19.50
N THR A 264 0.68 1.23 -19.31
CA THR A 264 1.70 1.18 -18.26
C THR A 264 3.04 0.75 -18.84
N THR A 265 4.14 1.17 -18.22
CA THR A 265 5.52 0.93 -18.71
C THR A 265 6.20 -0.24 -18.03
N GLU A 266 5.72 -0.64 -16.85
CA GLU A 266 6.34 -1.65 -15.99
C GLU A 266 6.22 -3.07 -16.59
N ASP A 267 7.34 -3.77 -16.69
CA ASP A 267 7.44 -5.16 -17.23
C ASP A 267 7.44 -6.22 -16.13
N ILE A 268 7.10 -5.83 -14.90
CA ILE A 268 7.02 -6.73 -13.76
C ILE A 268 5.76 -7.60 -13.85
N LEU A 269 5.89 -8.86 -13.46
CA LEU A 269 4.78 -9.78 -13.28
C LEU A 269 4.02 -9.47 -11.98
N ALA A 270 2.74 -9.16 -12.09
CA ALA A 270 1.88 -8.84 -10.94
C ALA A 270 0.67 -9.78 -10.81
N PRO A 271 0.26 -10.14 -9.58
CA PRO A 271 -0.89 -11.01 -9.35
C PRO A 271 -2.18 -10.39 -9.84
N VAL A 272 -2.92 -11.14 -10.65
CA VAL A 272 -4.21 -10.72 -11.21
C VAL A 272 -5.33 -11.21 -10.32
N ILE A 273 -6.28 -10.33 -9.99
CA ILE A 273 -7.46 -10.71 -9.20
C ILE A 273 -8.76 -10.48 -9.95
N GLY A 274 -8.76 -9.88 -11.14
CA GLY A 274 -10.02 -9.59 -11.83
C GLY A 274 -9.90 -8.52 -12.91
N SER A 275 -11.05 -8.03 -13.38
CA SER A 275 -11.12 -6.87 -14.26
C SER A 275 -12.43 -6.11 -14.07
N VAL A 276 -12.40 -4.79 -14.27
CA VAL A 276 -13.57 -3.95 -14.45
C VAL A 276 -14.35 -4.46 -15.67
N LEU A 277 -15.69 -4.45 -15.57
CA LEU A 277 -16.57 -4.83 -16.68
C LEU A 277 -16.39 -3.86 -17.85
N ALA A 278 -16.44 -4.38 -19.08
CA ALA A 278 -16.10 -3.64 -20.29
C ALA A 278 -16.91 -2.33 -20.44
N GLU A 279 -18.19 -2.34 -20.07
CA GLU A 279 -19.06 -1.17 -20.11
C GLU A 279 -18.69 -0.06 -19.12
N ASP A 280 -17.96 -0.39 -18.05
CA ASP A 280 -17.56 0.55 -17.01
C ASP A 280 -16.10 1.03 -17.19
N VAL A 281 -15.29 0.36 -18.01
CA VAL A 281 -13.90 0.75 -18.30
C VAL A 281 -13.76 2.21 -18.76
N PRO A 282 -14.61 2.76 -19.66
CA PRO A 282 -14.49 4.15 -20.08
C PRO A 282 -14.61 5.18 -18.93
N LYS A 283 -15.26 4.82 -17.82
CA LYS A 283 -15.39 5.69 -16.64
C LYS A 283 -14.06 5.88 -15.92
N LEU A 284 -13.12 4.94 -16.06
CA LEU A 284 -11.86 4.95 -15.32
C LEU A 284 -10.94 6.10 -15.73
N ALA A 285 -11.06 6.65 -16.95
CA ALA A 285 -10.24 7.78 -17.39
C ALA A 285 -10.48 9.03 -16.52
N ALA A 286 -11.74 9.31 -16.16
CA ALA A 286 -12.08 10.42 -15.29
C ALA A 286 -11.59 10.20 -13.85
N VAL A 287 -11.65 8.96 -13.35
CA VAL A 287 -11.06 8.58 -12.06
C VAL A 287 -9.55 8.75 -12.09
N GLY A 288 -8.89 8.26 -13.14
CA GLY A 288 -7.44 8.38 -13.38
C GLY A 288 -6.96 9.82 -13.30
N ALA A 289 -7.62 10.72 -14.04
CA ALA A 289 -7.30 12.14 -14.05
C ALA A 289 -7.49 12.80 -12.67
N ALA A 290 -8.59 12.52 -11.98
CA ALA A 290 -8.86 13.06 -10.65
C ALA A 290 -7.83 12.57 -9.61
N VAL A 291 -7.49 11.28 -9.65
CA VAL A 291 -6.51 10.67 -8.74
C VAL A 291 -5.09 11.13 -9.05
N TRP A 292 -4.75 11.34 -10.34
CA TRP A 292 -3.49 11.96 -10.73
C TRP A 292 -3.37 13.36 -10.11
N GLU A 293 -4.35 14.25 -10.32
CA GLU A 293 -4.30 15.62 -9.79
C GLU A 293 -4.22 15.63 -8.25
N SER A 294 -5.04 14.79 -7.61
CA SER A 294 -5.03 14.56 -6.17
C SER A 294 -3.66 14.15 -5.67
N SER A 295 -3.07 13.08 -6.23
CA SER A 295 -1.78 12.58 -5.76
C SER A 295 -0.62 13.49 -6.16
N TYR A 296 -0.69 14.15 -7.32
CA TYR A 296 0.41 14.93 -7.88
C TYR A 296 0.53 16.32 -7.25
N ARG A 297 -0.59 17.06 -7.19
CA ARG A 297 -0.57 18.50 -6.91
C ARG A 297 -1.60 18.95 -5.86
N SER A 298 -2.89 18.68 -6.03
CA SER A 298 -3.92 19.25 -5.13
C SER A 298 -3.87 18.65 -3.71
N LYS A 299 -3.45 17.39 -3.60
CA LYS A 299 -3.40 16.60 -2.36
C LYS A 299 -4.75 16.41 -1.67
N GLU A 300 -5.86 16.72 -2.34
CA GLU A 300 -7.21 16.45 -1.85
C GLU A 300 -7.46 14.93 -1.81
N PRO A 301 -7.75 14.33 -0.65
CA PRO A 301 -7.90 12.88 -0.55
C PRO A 301 -9.08 12.34 -1.37
N ILE A 302 -8.83 11.29 -2.15
CA ILE A 302 -9.86 10.48 -2.80
C ILE A 302 -9.92 9.13 -2.11
N TRP A 303 -11.13 8.63 -1.87
CA TRP A 303 -11.39 7.39 -1.14
C TRP A 303 -11.98 6.35 -2.08
N LEU A 304 -11.35 5.18 -2.16
CA LEU A 304 -11.88 4.00 -2.83
C LEU A 304 -12.62 3.13 -1.80
N THR A 305 -13.91 2.88 -2.03
CA THR A 305 -14.66 1.81 -1.36
C THR A 305 -14.80 0.61 -2.29
N VAL A 306 -14.49 -0.59 -1.79
CA VAL A 306 -14.64 -1.87 -2.51
C VAL A 306 -15.64 -2.75 -1.76
N GLU A 307 -16.67 -3.20 -2.47
CA GLU A 307 -17.78 -3.99 -1.92
C GLU A 307 -18.10 -5.18 -2.81
N ARG A 308 -18.59 -6.28 -2.22
CA ARG A 308 -19.16 -7.40 -2.98
C ARG A 308 -20.59 -7.05 -3.41
N ILE A 309 -20.92 -7.33 -4.67
CA ILE A 309 -22.31 -7.27 -5.16
C ILE A 309 -22.96 -8.62 -4.84
N LEU A 310 -24.04 -8.59 -4.07
CA LEU A 310 -24.87 -9.75 -3.72
C LEU A 310 -25.93 -10.02 -4.79
#